data_AF-A0A8S9UXQ7-F1
#
_entry.id   AF-A0A8S9UXQ7-F1
#
_cell.length_a   1.000
_cell.length_b   1.000
_cell.length_c   1.000
_cell.angle_alpha   90.00
_cell.angle_beta   90.00
_cell.angle_gamma   90.00
#
_symmetry.space_group_name_H-M   'P 1'
#
loop_
_entity.id
_entity.type
_entity.pdbx_description
1 polymer ?
#
loop_
_entity_poly.entity_id
_entity_poly.type
_entity_poly.pdbx_seq_one_letter_code
_entity_poly.pdbx_strand_id
1 'polypeptide(L)'
;MPSKPRALRVGNLTEGEKMQLYDKHKREPKLTQNQLAEWCRVKFSLEKAPVQGTISNILRRFKKSPAMLIAPDRKSNRAVTYPELDAALVFWVNDKQANSVPISDELI
;
A
#
# COMPACT_ATOMS: atom_id res chain seq x y z
N MET A 1 27.11 8.17 15.38
CA MET A 1 25.75 8.76 15.40
C MET A 1 24.75 7.65 15.70
N PRO A 2 24.09 7.60 16.86
CA PRO A 2 23.03 6.62 17.08
C PRO A 2 21.79 7.05 16.28
N SER A 3 21.40 6.27 15.28
CA SER A 3 20.17 6.49 14.52
C SER A 3 18.96 6.45 15.46
N LYS A 4 18.20 7.55 15.48
CA LYS A 4 16.97 7.71 16.28
C LYS A 4 16.06 6.48 16.07
N PRO A 5 15.57 5.82 17.14
CA PRO A 5 14.74 4.63 16.98
C PRO A 5 13.50 4.99 16.17
N ARG A 6 13.27 4.26 15.07
CA ARG A 6 12.11 4.45 14.21
C ARG A 6 10.86 4.18 15.04
N ALA A 7 10.00 5.18 15.19
CA ALA A 7 8.76 5.05 15.95
C ALA A 7 7.94 3.88 15.39
N LEU A 8 7.43 3.04 16.29
CA LEU A 8 6.59 1.91 15.88
C LEU A 8 5.31 2.44 15.25
N ARG A 9 4.93 1.87 14.10
CA ARG A 9 3.77 2.28 13.34
C ARG A 9 2.58 1.40 13.68
N VAL A 10 1.46 2.02 14.05
CA VAL A 10 0.15 1.38 14.14
C VAL A 10 -0.56 1.50 12.80
N GLY A 11 -1.00 0.38 12.23
CA GLY A 11 -1.86 0.37 11.05
C GLY A 11 -1.55 -0.71 10.02
N ASN A 12 -2.33 -0.69 8.94
CA ASN A 12 -2.25 -1.68 7.87
C ASN A 12 -0.98 -1.54 7.02
N LEU A 13 -0.53 -2.67 6.47
CA LEU A 13 0.53 -2.72 5.45
C LEU A 13 0.12 -1.87 4.23
N THR A 14 1.07 -1.13 3.66
CA THR A 14 0.89 -0.46 2.36
C THR A 14 0.96 -1.48 1.22
N GLU A 15 0.50 -1.10 0.02
CA GLU A 15 0.63 -1.98 -1.15
C GLU A 15 2.09 -2.34 -1.47
N GLY A 16 3.02 -1.39 -1.32
CA GLY A 16 4.45 -1.65 -1.49
C GLY A 16 5.02 -2.64 -0.45
N GLU A 17 4.56 -2.58 0.79
CA GLU A 17 4.98 -3.51 1.84
C GLU A 17 4.40 -4.93 1.64
N LYS A 18 3.16 -5.01 1.13
CA LYS A 18 2.53 -6.30 0.76
C LYS A 18 3.28 -6.97 -0.39
N MET A 19 3.77 -6.20 -1.35
CA MET A 19 4.62 -6.72 -2.43
C MET A 19 5.94 -7.27 -1.88
N GLN A 20 6.63 -6.51 -1.01
CA GLN A 20 7.87 -6.97 -0.38
C GLN A 20 7.66 -8.26 0.42
N LEU A 21 6.52 -8.41 1.10
CA LEU A 21 6.13 -9.66 1.76
C LEU A 21 5.97 -10.81 0.75
N TYR A 22 5.32 -10.56 -0.39
CA TYR A 22 5.17 -11.58 -1.44
C TYR A 22 6.52 -12.01 -2.03
N ASP A 23 7.42 -11.04 -2.29
CA ASP A 23 8.78 -11.32 -2.76
C ASP A 23 9.58 -12.12 -1.73
N LYS A 24 9.47 -11.78 -0.44
CA LYS A 24 10.09 -12.54 0.65
C LYS A 24 9.61 -13.99 0.68
N HIS A 25 8.29 -14.21 0.54
CA HIS A 25 7.71 -15.56 0.46
C HIS A 25 8.19 -16.34 -0.77
N LYS A 26 8.34 -15.68 -1.92
CA LYS A 26 8.85 -16.30 -3.15
C LYS A 26 10.32 -16.71 -3.03
N ARG A 27 11.15 -15.89 -2.36
CA ARG A 27 12.57 -16.17 -2.12
C ARG A 27 12.78 -17.26 -1.07
N GLU A 28 11.93 -17.29 -0.04
CA GLU A 28 12.04 -18.22 1.09
C GLU A 28 10.70 -18.95 1.33
N PRO A 29 10.32 -19.90 0.46
CA PRO A 29 9.03 -20.58 0.53
C PRO A 29 8.89 -21.50 1.77
N LYS A 30 10.00 -21.79 2.45
CA LYS A 30 10.01 -22.59 3.69
C LYS A 30 9.51 -21.80 4.91
N LEU A 31 9.44 -20.46 4.83
CA LEU A 31 8.94 -19.65 5.93
C LEU A 31 7.45 -19.86 6.13
N THR A 32 7.07 -20.11 7.38
CA THR A 32 5.66 -20.19 7.76
C THR A 32 5.01 -18.81 7.72
N GLN A 33 3.68 -18.76 7.63
CA GLN A 33 2.95 -17.49 7.62
C GLN A 33 3.12 -16.70 8.92
N ASN A 34 3.34 -17.37 10.06
CA ASN A 34 3.65 -16.72 11.33
C ASN A 34 5.06 -16.10 11.31
N GLN A 35 6.03 -16.78 10.72
CA GLN A 35 7.38 -16.21 10.54
C GLN A 35 7.37 -15.02 9.58
N LEU A 36 6.55 -15.06 8.53
CA LEU A 36 6.35 -13.92 7.64
C LEU A 36 5.66 -12.73 8.33
N ALA A 37 4.69 -12.99 9.21
CA ALA A 37 4.06 -11.97 10.04
C ALA A 37 5.07 -11.29 10.97
N GLU A 38 5.92 -12.08 11.64
CA GLU A 38 6.95 -11.55 12.52
C GLU A 38 8.02 -10.78 11.74
N TRP A 39 8.39 -11.28 10.56
CA TRP A 39 9.26 -10.55 9.64
C TRP A 39 8.68 -9.20 9.24
N CYS A 40 7.37 -9.12 8.91
CA CYS A 40 6.69 -7.86 8.64
C CYS A 40 6.76 -6.90 9.83
N ARG A 41 6.56 -7.41 11.04
CA ARG A 41 6.63 -6.60 12.27
C ARG A 41 7.99 -5.91 12.42
N VAL A 42 9.06 -6.69 12.29
CA VAL A 42 10.43 -6.19 12.43
C VAL A 42 10.81 -5.29 11.25
N LYS A 43 10.53 -5.72 10.01
CA LYS A 43 10.94 -5.02 8.78
C LYS A 43 10.27 -3.65 8.63
N PHE A 44 8.98 -3.55 8.95
CA PHE A 44 8.19 -2.32 8.80
C PHE A 44 7.99 -1.58 10.12
N SER A 45 8.68 -2.00 11.18
CA SER A 45 8.57 -1.41 12.52
C SER A 45 7.10 -1.30 12.98
N LEU A 46 6.33 -2.36 12.80
CA LEU A 46 4.93 -2.39 13.25
C LEU A 46 4.89 -2.67 14.74
N GLU A 47 3.94 -2.04 15.43
CA GLU A 47 3.72 -2.30 16.86
C GLU A 47 3.28 -3.75 17.10
N LYS A 48 2.45 -4.29 16.19
CA LYS A 48 1.92 -5.66 16.25
C LYS A 48 2.18 -6.40 14.95
N ALA A 49 2.45 -7.70 15.06
CA ALA A 49 2.53 -8.57 13.89
C ALA A 49 1.16 -8.67 13.19
N PRO A 50 1.11 -8.69 11.85
CA PRO A 50 -0.12 -9.00 11.13
C PRO A 50 -0.64 -10.37 11.53
N VAL A 51 -1.96 -10.54 11.62
CA VAL A 51 -2.54 -11.86 11.87
C VAL A 51 -2.30 -12.80 10.67
N GLN A 52 -2.19 -14.10 10.92
CA GLN A 52 -1.91 -15.10 9.87
C GLN A 52 -2.90 -15.03 8.71
N GLY A 53 -4.19 -14.78 8.99
CA GLY A 53 -5.21 -14.59 7.95
C GLY A 53 -4.92 -13.41 7.01
N THR A 54 -4.33 -12.32 7.51
CA THR A 54 -3.89 -11.18 6.69
C THR A 54 -2.76 -11.59 5.75
N ILE A 55 -1.77 -12.33 6.25
CA ILE A 55 -0.67 -12.86 5.42
C ILE A 55 -1.22 -13.77 4.32
N SER A 56 -2.08 -14.72 4.66
CA SER A 56 -2.72 -15.63 3.70
C SER A 56 -3.49 -14.87 2.61
N ASN A 57 -4.29 -13.87 3.00
CA ASN A 57 -5.05 -13.04 2.06
C ASN A 57 -4.13 -12.26 1.10
N ILE A 58 -3.04 -11.69 1.61
CA ILE A 58 -2.06 -10.97 0.80
C ILE A 58 -1.40 -11.92 -0.21
N LEU A 59 -0.88 -13.07 0.24
CA LEU A 59 -0.22 -14.03 -0.64
C LEU A 59 -1.15 -14.53 -1.74
N ARG A 60 -2.42 -14.83 -1.40
CA ARG A 60 -3.44 -15.25 -2.38
C ARG A 60 -3.75 -14.15 -3.39
N ARG A 61 -3.87 -12.89 -2.95
CA ARG A 61 -4.14 -11.75 -3.83
C ARG A 61 -3.00 -11.52 -4.83
N PHE A 62 -1.76 -11.47 -4.36
CA PHE A 62 -0.60 -11.24 -5.22
C PHE A 62 -0.32 -12.43 -6.16
N LYS A 63 -0.65 -13.66 -5.76
CA LYS A 63 -0.61 -14.82 -6.66
C LYS A 63 -1.59 -14.69 -7.84
N LYS A 64 -2.76 -14.08 -7.63
CA LYS A 64 -3.77 -13.87 -8.69
C LYS A 64 -3.50 -12.64 -9.56
N SER A 65 -2.98 -11.58 -8.97
CA SER A 65 -2.78 -10.30 -9.66
C SER A 65 -1.54 -9.57 -9.12
N PRO A 66 -0.35 -9.85 -9.67
CA PRO A 66 0.90 -9.22 -9.22
C PRO A 66 1.03 -7.74 -9.64
N ALA A 67 0.19 -7.25 -10.56
CA ALA A 67 0.36 -5.96 -11.23
C ALA A 67 -0.31 -4.74 -10.54
N MET A 68 -0.85 -4.87 -9.32
CA MET A 68 -1.70 -3.83 -8.72
C MET A 68 -0.94 -2.68 -8.03
N LEU A 69 0.22 -2.29 -8.53
CA LEU A 69 1.03 -1.17 -7.99
C LEU A 69 0.70 0.14 -8.72
N ILE A 70 -0.52 0.63 -8.54
CA ILE A 70 -0.88 1.98 -9.02
C ILE A 70 -0.40 3.03 -8.00
N ALA A 71 -0.23 2.66 -6.72
CA ALA A 71 0.29 3.55 -5.67
C ALA A 71 0.90 2.76 -4.49
N PRO A 72 2.24 2.72 -4.34
CA PRO A 72 2.92 1.89 -3.34
C PRO A 72 2.68 2.36 -1.89
N ASP A 73 2.43 3.65 -1.68
CA ASP A 73 2.17 4.24 -0.36
C ASP A 73 0.71 4.06 0.10
N ARG A 74 -0.18 3.64 -0.81
CA ARG A 74 -1.60 3.49 -0.51
C ARG A 74 -1.82 2.28 0.40
N LYS A 75 -2.58 2.48 1.49
CA LYS A 75 -2.92 1.41 2.46
C LYS A 75 -4.10 0.53 2.00
N SER A 76 -4.98 1.06 1.15
CA SER A 76 -6.18 0.38 0.63
C SER A 76 -6.55 0.89 -0.76
N ASN A 77 -6.84 -0.03 -1.68
CA ASN A 77 -7.43 0.27 -2.98
C ASN A 77 -8.97 0.36 -2.82
N ARG A 78 -9.46 1.43 -2.16
CA ARG A 78 -10.91 1.68 -2.12
C ARG A 78 -11.39 1.94 -3.54
N ALA A 79 -12.46 1.25 -3.94
CA ALA A 79 -13.17 1.56 -5.16
C ALA A 79 -13.69 2.99 -5.05
N VAL A 80 -13.43 3.78 -6.09
CA VAL A 80 -13.98 5.11 -6.25
C VAL A 80 -15.48 4.96 -6.52
N THR A 81 -16.31 5.74 -5.84
CA THR A 81 -17.78 5.67 -5.95
C THR A 81 -18.27 5.99 -7.36
N TYR A 82 -17.60 6.92 -8.06
CA TYR A 82 -17.91 7.32 -9.43
C TYR A 82 -16.63 7.36 -10.29
N PRO A 83 -16.16 6.22 -10.81
CA PRO A 83 -14.87 6.14 -11.53
C PRO A 83 -14.79 7.05 -12.75
N GLU A 84 -15.90 7.20 -13.48
CA GLU A 84 -15.97 8.06 -14.67
C GLU A 84 -15.92 9.55 -14.30
N LEU A 85 -16.56 9.93 -13.19
CA LEU A 85 -16.50 11.30 -12.67
C LEU A 85 -15.09 11.65 -12.20
N ASP A 86 -14.45 10.76 -11.43
CA ASP A 86 -13.05 10.94 -11.00
C ASP A 86 -12.11 11.03 -12.21
N ALA A 87 -12.32 10.22 -13.25
CA ALA A 87 -11.53 10.32 -14.47
C ALA A 87 -11.71 11.68 -15.15
N ALA A 88 -12.96 12.14 -15.33
CA ALA A 88 -13.27 13.45 -15.89
C ALA A 88 -12.67 14.60 -15.05
N LEU A 89 -12.74 14.49 -13.72
CA LEU A 89 -12.12 15.42 -12.78
C LEU A 89 -10.59 15.44 -12.93
N VAL A 90 -9.94 14.28 -13.01
CA VAL A 90 -8.48 14.21 -13.23
C VAL A 90 -8.09 14.90 -14.55
N PHE A 91 -8.83 14.65 -15.63
CA PHE A 91 -8.59 15.33 -16.91
C PHE A 91 -8.75 16.85 -16.78
N TRP A 92 -9.81 17.31 -16.13
CA TRP A 92 -10.09 18.74 -15.94
C TRP A 92 -9.05 19.42 -15.04
N VAL A 93 -8.66 18.79 -13.93
CA VAL A 93 -7.61 19.29 -13.02
C VAL A 93 -6.28 19.39 -13.76
N ASN A 94 -5.91 18.37 -14.53
CA ASN A 94 -4.68 18.39 -15.32
C ASN A 94 -4.69 19.52 -16.37
N ASP A 95 -5.82 19.73 -17.04
CA ASP A 95 -6.00 20.83 -17.99
C ASP A 95 -5.86 22.20 -17.31
N LYS A 96 -6.48 22.40 -16.14
CA LYS A 96 -6.36 23.67 -15.38
C LYS A 96 -4.97 23.92 -14.82
N GLN A 97 -4.28 22.89 -14.35
CA GLN A 97 -2.88 22.98 -13.91
C GLN A 97 -1.94 23.31 -15.07
N ALA A 98 -2.14 22.71 -16.25
CA ALA A 98 -1.39 23.05 -17.46
C ALA A 98 -1.60 24.52 -17.87
N ASN A 99 -2.79 25.07 -17.60
CA ASN A 99 -3.13 26.47 -17.81
C ASN A 99 -2.76 27.40 -16.64
N SER A 100 -1.97 26.93 -15.65
CA SER A 100 -1.50 27.70 -14.47
C SER A 100 -2.62 28.36 -13.64
N VAL A 101 -3.82 27.78 -13.62
CA VAL A 101 -4.91 28.25 -12.77
C VAL A 101 -4.78 27.58 -11.39
N PRO A 102 -4.68 28.34 -10.28
CA PRO A 102 -4.72 27.76 -8.95
C PRO A 102 -6.11 27.18 -8.69
N ILE A 103 -6.17 25.87 -8.46
CA ILE A 103 -7.41 25.16 -8.16
C ILE A 103 -7.63 25.24 -6.65
N SER A 104 -8.56 26.10 -6.22
CA SER A 104 -9.07 26.15 -4.85
C SER A 104 -10.19 25.13 -4.64
N ASP A 105 -10.45 24.80 -3.38
CA ASP A 105 -11.54 23.94 -2.91
C ASP A 105 -12.94 24.48 -3.25
N GLU A 106 -13.10 25.79 -3.44
CA GLU A 106 -14.33 26.40 -3.95
C GLU A 106 -14.63 26.06 -5.43
N LEU A 107 -13.65 25.51 -6.16
CA LEU A 107 -13.75 25.22 -7.59
C LEU A 107 -14.02 23.74 -7.91
N ILE A 108 -14.10 22.86 -6.90
CA ILE A 108 -14.25 21.39 -7.04
C ILE A 108 -15.53 20.90 -6.36
#